data_AF-A0A9E2J5S0-F1
#
_entry.id   AF-A0A9E2J5S0-F1
#
_cell.length_a   1.000
_cell.length_b   1.000
_cell.length_c   1.000
_cell.angle_alpha   90.00
_cell.angle_beta   90.00
_cell.angle_gamma   90.00
#
_symmetry.space_group_name_H-M   'P 1'
#
loop_
_entity.id
_entity.type
_entity.pdbx_description
1 polymer ?
#
loop_
_entity_poly.entity_id
_entity_poly.type
_entity_poly.pdbx_seq_one_letter_code
_entity_poly.pdbx_strand_id
1 'polypeptide(L)'
;MSKNDLPITVSQFYFLQAYLFEIFRSKKECKNNFEYTEYYLEENYSVNEIKQIENFLIQNNLNCDCDLITKLDLRKYSLGFINFHE
;
A
#
# COMPACT_ATOMS: atom_id res chain seq x y z
N MET A 1 -1.36 -2.84 17.03
CA MET A 1 -1.91 -3.45 15.80
C MET A 1 -1.60 -4.93 15.85
N SER A 2 -2.59 -5.79 15.64
CA SER A 2 -2.32 -7.23 15.50
C SER A 2 -1.51 -7.44 14.21
N LYS A 3 -0.81 -8.58 14.09
CA LYS A 3 0.10 -8.87 12.96
C LYS A 3 -0.57 -8.88 11.57
N ASN A 4 -1.90 -8.72 11.51
CA ASN A 4 -2.72 -8.77 10.30
C ASN A 4 -3.58 -7.52 10.07
N ASP A 5 -3.50 -6.49 10.93
CA ASP A 5 -4.32 -5.29 10.75
C ASP A 5 -3.64 -4.34 9.76
N LEU A 6 -4.38 -3.92 8.73
CA LEU A 6 -3.93 -2.89 7.83
C LEU A 6 -4.03 -1.50 8.51
N PRO A 7 -3.05 -0.61 8.32
CA PRO A 7 -3.08 0.76 8.86
C PRO A 7 -4.14 1.65 8.21
N ILE A 8 -4.61 1.28 7.02
CA ILE A 8 -5.67 1.93 6.25
C ILE A 8 -6.55 0.84 5.63
N THR A 9 -7.71 1.21 5.09
CA THR A 9 -8.62 0.22 4.48
C THR A 9 -7.98 -0.46 3.27
N VAL A 10 -8.46 -1.68 2.96
CA VAL A 10 -8.01 -2.43 1.77
C VAL A 10 -8.19 -1.62 0.48
N SER A 11 -9.30 -0.88 0.35
CA SER A 11 -9.58 -0.04 -0.82
C SER A 11 -8.59 1.11 -0.95
N GLN A 12 -8.21 1.74 0.16
CA GLN A 12 -7.18 2.79 0.17
C GLN A 12 -5.82 2.25 -0.30
N PHE A 13 -5.41 1.05 0.12
CA PHE A 13 -4.22 0.41 -0.44
C PHE A 13 -4.35 0.07 -1.92
N TYR A 14 -5.53 -0.36 -2.39
CA TYR A 14 -5.75 -0.57 -3.82
C TYR A 14 -5.60 0.71 -4.64
N PHE A 15 -6.04 1.86 -4.12
CA PHE A 15 -5.83 3.14 -4.79
C PHE A 15 -4.34 3.52 -4.87
N LEU A 16 -3.57 3.29 -3.81
CA LEU A 16 -2.11 3.47 -3.85
C LEU A 16 -1.48 2.55 -4.91
N GLN A 17 -1.85 1.26 -4.94
CA GLN A 17 -1.33 0.34 -5.96
C GLN A 17 -1.71 0.77 -7.38
N ALA A 18 -2.94 1.24 -7.61
CA ALA A 18 -3.37 1.72 -8.92
C ALA A 18 -2.59 2.97 -9.36
N TYR A 19 -2.37 3.91 -8.44
CA TYR A 19 -1.57 5.11 -8.67
C TYR A 19 -0.12 4.77 -9.07
N LEU A 20 0.53 3.90 -8.30
CA LEU A 20 1.90 3.45 -8.59
C LEU A 20 1.99 2.70 -9.91
N PHE A 21 0.99 1.86 -10.23
CA PHE A 21 0.93 1.15 -11.51
C PHE A 21 0.92 2.11 -12.71
N GLU A 22 0.11 3.18 -12.67
CA GLU A 22 0.07 4.16 -13.75
C GLU A 22 1.37 4.96 -13.86
N ILE A 23 2.04 5.29 -12.75
CA ILE A 23 3.37 5.90 -12.79
C ILE A 23 4.38 4.98 -13.48
N PHE A 24 4.45 3.71 -13.09
CA PHE A 24 5.39 2.76 -13.68
C PHE A 24 5.10 2.46 -15.13
N ARG A 25 3.83 2.41 -15.52
CA ARG A 25 3.42 2.30 -16.92
C ARG A 25 3.94 3.48 -17.75
N SER A 26 3.90 4.69 -17.19
CA SER A 26 4.36 5.92 -17.85
C SER A 26 5.90 6.04 -17.90
N LYS A 27 6.56 5.87 -16.75
CA LYS A 27 8.00 6.06 -16.60
C LYS A 27 8.85 4.85 -17.03
N LYS A 28 8.26 3.65 -17.06
CA LYS A 28 8.92 2.36 -17.34
C LYS A 28 10.12 2.05 -16.43
N GLU A 29 10.13 2.61 -15.24
CA GLU A 29 11.21 2.43 -14.26
C GLU A 29 10.62 2.45 -12.85
N CYS A 30 11.15 1.58 -11.98
CA CYS A 30 10.98 1.72 -10.54
C CYS A 30 12.32 2.11 -9.94
N LYS A 31 12.35 3.25 -9.25
CA LYS A 31 13.45 3.61 -8.39
C LYS A 31 13.33 2.78 -7.12
N ASN A 32 14.43 2.24 -6.60
CA ASN A 32 14.44 1.44 -5.37
C ASN A 32 14.27 2.34 -4.13
N ASN A 33 13.22 3.14 -4.10
CA ASN A 33 12.85 4.09 -3.05
C ASN A 33 11.31 4.20 -2.97
N PHE A 34 10.82 5.05 -2.07
CA PHE A 34 9.40 5.32 -1.86
C PHE A 34 8.95 6.70 -2.40
N GLU A 35 9.67 7.27 -3.37
CA GLU A 35 9.43 8.65 -3.85
C GLU A 35 7.95 8.89 -4.21
N TYR A 36 7.30 7.95 -4.89
CA TYR A 36 5.90 8.12 -5.30
C TYR A 36 4.93 7.75 -4.19
N THR A 37 5.25 6.76 -3.37
CA THR A 37 4.46 6.41 -2.21
C THR A 37 4.42 7.58 -1.22
N GLU A 38 5.57 8.16 -0.87
CA GLU A 38 5.67 9.33 0.02
C GLU A 38 4.81 10.48 -0.49
N TYR A 39 4.97 10.84 -1.77
CA TYR A 39 4.14 11.89 -2.38
C TYR A 39 2.63 11.59 -2.29
N TYR A 40 2.22 10.36 -2.61
CA TYR A 40 0.81 9.96 -2.50
C TYR A 40 0.31 10.02 -1.06
N LEU A 41 1.13 9.59 -0.10
CA LEU A 41 0.77 9.55 1.31
C LEU A 41 0.59 10.95 1.89
N GLU A 42 1.51 11.87 1.58
CA GLU A 42 1.47 13.27 2.03
C GLU A 42 0.23 14.01 1.52
N GLU A 43 -0.23 13.72 0.29
CA GLU A 43 -1.40 14.38 -0.31
C GLU A 43 -2.74 13.83 0.21
N ASN A 44 -2.77 12.62 0.76
CA ASN A 44 -4.04 11.90 1.04
C ASN A 44 -4.27 11.56 2.51
N TYR A 45 -3.26 11.62 3.37
CA TYR A 45 -3.35 11.12 4.74
C TYR A 45 -2.75 12.08 5.76
N SER A 46 -3.20 11.96 7.01
CA SER A 46 -2.61 12.69 8.13
C SER A 46 -1.23 12.12 8.50
N VAL A 47 -0.38 12.95 9.10
CA VAL A 47 0.96 12.55 9.58
C VAL A 47 0.92 11.29 10.48
N ASN A 48 -0.14 11.09 11.26
CA ASN A 48 -0.27 9.91 12.12
C ASN A 48 -0.58 8.64 11.31
N GLU A 49 -1.44 8.73 10.28
CA GLU A 49 -1.72 7.62 9.38
C GLU A 49 -0.49 7.25 8.56
N ILE A 50 0.26 8.24 8.05
CA ILE A 50 1.52 8.02 7.32
C ILE A 50 2.48 7.20 8.16
N LYS A 51 2.71 7.56 9.42
CA LYS A 51 3.56 6.78 10.33
C LYS A 51 3.09 5.35 10.54
N GLN A 52 1.78 5.11 10.58
CA GLN A 52 1.23 3.75 10.71
C GLN A 52 1.46 2.95 9.43
N ILE A 53 1.32 3.59 8.26
CA ILE A 53 1.61 3.00 6.96
C ILE A 53 3.09 2.65 6.85
N GLU A 54 4.00 3.58 7.15
CA GLU A 54 5.45 3.33 7.14
C GLU A 54 5.84 2.15 8.04
N ASN A 55 5.32 2.10 9.27
CA ASN A 55 5.56 0.98 10.18
C ASN A 55 5.07 -0.35 9.58
N PHE A 56 3.91 -0.34 8.92
CA PHE A 56 3.40 -1.52 8.22
C PHE A 56 4.31 -1.94 7.05
N LEU A 57 4.82 -1.01 6.25
CA LEU A 57 5.75 -1.30 5.15
C LEU A 57 7.03 -1.96 5.66
N ILE A 58 7.61 -1.41 6.74
CA ILE A 58 8.81 -1.94 7.40
C ILE A 58 8.55 -3.35 7.93
N GLN A 59 7.44 -3.57 8.65
CA GLN A 59 7.10 -4.87 9.23
C GLN A 59 6.87 -5.96 8.17
N ASN A 60 6.47 -5.57 6.96
CA ASN A 60 6.24 -6.47 5.83
C ASN A 60 7.44 -6.56 4.86
N ASN A 61 8.60 -6.01 5.22
CA ASN A 61 9.81 -6.01 4.40
C ASN A 61 9.58 -5.44 2.98
N LEU A 62 8.76 -4.39 2.88
CA LEU A 62 8.56 -3.62 1.65
C LEU A 62 9.57 -2.47 1.66
N ASN A 63 10.38 -2.34 0.60
CA ASN A 63 11.52 -1.41 0.57
C ASN A 63 11.47 -0.37 -0.56
N CYS A 64 10.49 -0.49 -1.46
CA CYS A 64 10.32 0.41 -2.60
C CYS A 64 8.86 0.47 -3.05
N ASP A 65 8.56 1.45 -3.89
CA ASP A 65 7.31 1.55 -4.65
C ASP A 65 7.02 0.25 -5.44
N CYS A 66 8.05 -0.44 -5.95
CA CYS A 66 7.92 -1.72 -6.64
C CYS A 66 7.37 -2.84 -5.75
N ASP A 67 7.77 -2.87 -4.49
CA ASP A 67 7.40 -3.92 -3.55
C ASP A 67 5.91 -3.83 -3.21
N LEU A 68 5.36 -2.61 -3.17
CA LEU A 68 3.93 -2.36 -2.99
C LEU A 68 3.08 -2.96 -4.10
N ILE A 69 3.58 -3.04 -5.34
CA ILE A 69 2.87 -3.68 -6.45
C ILE A 69 3.10 -5.20 -6.47
N THR A 70 4.34 -5.63 -6.23
CA THR A 70 4.78 -7.00 -6.54
C THR A 70 4.70 -7.95 -5.35
N LYS A 71 4.80 -7.45 -4.12
CA LYS A 71 4.85 -8.26 -2.89
C LYS A 71 3.61 -8.12 -2.01
N LEU A 72 2.96 -6.96 -2.00
CA LEU A 72 1.77 -6.72 -1.19
C LEU A 72 0.50 -7.30 -1.85
N ASP A 73 0.12 -8.51 -1.45
CA ASP A 73 -1.12 -9.15 -1.91
C ASP A 73 -2.33 -8.79 -1.03
N LEU A 74 -3.05 -7.74 -1.44
CA LEU A 74 -4.23 -7.24 -0.73
C LEU A 74 -5.41 -8.22 -0.70
N ARG A 75 -5.43 -9.23 -1.58
CA ARG A 75 -6.51 -10.24 -1.59
C ARG A 75 -6.58 -11.03 -0.28
N LYS A 76 -5.43 -11.22 0.38
CA LYS A 76 -5.35 -11.91 1.67
C LYS A 76 -6.13 -11.19 2.78
N TYR A 77 -6.31 -9.88 2.64
CA TYR A 77 -7.03 -9.03 3.59
C TYR A 77 -8.51 -8.86 3.20
N SER A 78 -8.87 -9.11 1.93
CA SER A 78 -10.26 -9.03 1.47
C SER A 78 -11.06 -10.33 1.64
N LEU A 79 -10.38 -11.48 1.80
CA LEU A 79 -11.05 -12.79 1.98
C LEU A 79 -12.00 -12.85 3.19
N GLY A 80 -11.76 -12.05 4.24
CA GLY A 80 -12.67 -11.95 5.39
C GLY A 80 -13.99 -11.23 5.09
N PHE A 81 -14.08 -10.48 3.98
CA PHE A 81 -15.23 -9.65 3.64
C PHE A 81 -16.13 -10.23 2.53
N ILE A 82 -15.76 -11.35 1.90
CA ILE A 82 -16.54 -11.94 0.80
C ILE A 82 -17.63 -12.91 1.33
N ASN A 83 -17.58 -13.30 2.60
CA ASN A 83 -18.57 -14.18 3.23
C ASN A 83 -19.85 -13.47 3.72
N PHE A 84 -20.11 -12.20 3.32
CA PHE A 84 -21.29 -11.44 3.75
C PHE A 84 -22.54 -11.64 2.87
N HIS A 85 -22.56 -12.66 2.01
CA HIS A 85 -23.69 -13.01 1.15
C HIS A 85 -24.35 -14.36 1.51
N GLU A 86 -24.30 -14.76 2.78
CA GLU A 86 -25.21 -15.80 3.31
C GLU A 86 -26.54 -15.20 3.78
#